data_AF-A0A381I5R8-F1
#
_entry.id   AF-A0A381I5R8-F1
#
_cell.length_a   1.000
_cell.length_b   1.000
_cell.length_c   1.000
_cell.angle_alpha   90.00
_cell.angle_beta   90.00
_cell.angle_gamma   90.00
#
_symmetry.space_group_name_H-M   'P 1'
#
loop_
_entity.id
_entity.type
_entity.pdbx_description
1 polymer ?
#
loop_
_entity_poly.entity_id
_entity_poly.type
_entity_poly.pdbx_seq_one_letter_code
_entity_poly.pdbx_strand_id
1 'polypeptide(L)'
;MEKKWWQKEIVYQIYPRSFQDSNNDGIGDLQGIISRLDYLKDLGITSLWLCPIFKSPMDDNGYDISDYLDIASEFGSMEDLKELIKESKDRGIKIILDLVLNHTSDEHPWFQEALKNPESPYHDYYIFKKGNDLPNNWRSVFGGSVWEKVENRDEYYFSFFW
;
A
#
# COMPACT_ATOMS: atom_id res chain seq x y z
N MET A 1 18.12 -21.62 21.89
CA MET A 1 17.31 -21.31 20.69
C MET A 1 18.26 -21.01 19.55
N GLU A 2 18.04 -21.61 18.39
CA GLU A 2 18.80 -21.33 17.18
C GLU A 2 18.45 -19.92 16.67
N LYS A 3 19.46 -19.12 16.30
CA LYS A 3 19.23 -17.77 15.78
C LYS A 3 18.58 -17.85 14.39
N LYS A 4 17.39 -17.29 14.25
CA LYS A 4 16.67 -17.21 12.97
C LYS A 4 17.39 -16.22 12.04
N TRP A 5 17.28 -16.41 10.72
CA TRP A 5 17.97 -15.57 9.74
C TRP A 5 17.61 -14.08 9.90
N TRP A 6 16.32 -13.76 10.08
CA TRP A 6 15.82 -12.39 10.20
C TRP A 6 16.34 -11.63 11.43
N GLN A 7 16.82 -12.35 12.46
CA GLN A 7 17.38 -11.73 13.66
C GLN A 7 18.78 -11.14 13.43
N LYS A 8 19.36 -11.35 12.25
CA LYS A 8 20.69 -10.84 11.86
C LYS A 8 20.62 -9.81 10.75
N GLU A 9 19.42 -9.48 10.26
CA GLU A 9 19.25 -8.61 9.12
C GLU A 9 19.37 -7.13 9.51
N ILE A 10 19.95 -6.35 8.61
CA ILE A 10 19.97 -4.89 8.67
C ILE A 10 18.98 -4.41 7.61
N VAL A 11 17.84 -3.90 8.09
CA VAL A 11 16.74 -3.44 7.23
C VAL A 11 16.93 -1.97 6.92
N TYR A 12 16.84 -1.62 5.64
CA TYR A 12 16.76 -0.25 5.17
C TYR A 12 15.37 -0.02 4.58
N GLN A 13 14.67 1.02 5.03
CA GLN A 13 13.36 1.37 4.50
C GLN A 13 13.53 2.41 3.39
N ILE A 14 12.89 2.18 2.24
CA ILE A 14 12.79 3.14 1.15
C ILE A 14 11.35 3.60 1.03
N TYR A 15 11.17 4.91 0.99
CA TYR A 15 9.97 5.57 0.52
C TYR A 15 10.16 5.88 -0.99
N PRO A 16 9.57 5.08 -1.91
CA PRO A 16 9.92 5.09 -3.33
C PRO A 16 9.83 6.48 -3.96
N ARG A 17 8.71 7.16 -3.71
CA ARG A 17 8.37 8.48 -4.26
C ARG A 17 9.44 9.55 -4.03
N SER A 18 10.28 9.42 -3.00
CA SER A 18 11.31 10.42 -2.66
C SER A 18 12.73 9.87 -2.62
N PHE A 19 12.95 8.63 -3.05
CA PHE A 19 14.28 8.04 -3.01
C PHE A 19 15.12 8.47 -4.21
N GLN A 20 14.69 8.11 -5.43
CA GLN A 20 15.37 8.53 -6.65
C GLN A 20 14.48 8.36 -7.88
N ASP A 21 14.34 9.46 -8.62
CA ASP A 21 13.71 9.52 -9.93
C ASP A 21 14.71 9.09 -11.02
N SER A 22 14.29 8.21 -11.93
CA SER A 22 15.09 7.73 -13.07
C SER A 22 14.59 8.23 -14.42
N ASN A 23 13.37 8.76 -14.50
CA ASN A 23 12.69 9.13 -15.74
C ASN A 23 12.48 10.66 -15.90
N ASN A 24 12.78 11.45 -14.87
CA ASN A 24 12.66 12.91 -14.76
C ASN A 24 11.21 13.44 -14.69
N ASP A 25 10.27 12.67 -14.15
CA ASP A 25 8.89 13.14 -13.86
C ASP A 25 8.76 13.82 -12.47
N GLY A 26 9.81 13.80 -11.65
CA GLY A 26 9.86 14.38 -10.32
C GLY A 26 9.46 13.42 -9.20
N ILE A 27 9.17 12.15 -9.50
CA ILE A 27 8.78 11.11 -8.57
C ILE A 27 9.81 9.98 -8.60
N GLY A 28 10.21 9.49 -7.43
CA GLY A 28 11.11 8.36 -7.35
C GLY A 28 10.43 7.04 -7.74
N ASP A 29 11.16 6.17 -8.42
CA ASP A 29 10.63 4.98 -9.09
C ASP A 29 11.49 3.72 -8.84
N LEU A 30 11.01 2.55 -9.29
CA LEU A 30 11.70 1.27 -9.06
C LEU A 30 13.06 1.19 -9.78
N GLN A 31 13.20 1.80 -10.97
CA GLN A 31 14.47 1.83 -11.70
C GLN A 31 15.50 2.71 -10.99
N GLY A 32 15.06 3.79 -10.35
CA GLY A 32 15.86 4.61 -9.46
C GLY A 32 16.41 3.81 -8.28
N ILE A 33 15.58 2.96 -7.67
CA ILE A 33 16.00 2.04 -6.60
C ILE A 33 17.03 1.03 -7.13
N ILE A 34 16.77 0.40 -8.28
CA ILE A 34 17.69 -0.55 -8.93
C ILE A 34 19.07 0.09 -9.13
N SER A 35 19.12 1.35 -9.60
CA SER A 35 20.36 2.09 -9.84
C SER A 35 21.22 2.32 -8.58
N ARG A 36 20.65 2.14 -7.38
CA ARG A 36 21.32 2.33 -6.09
C ARG A 36 21.61 1.04 -5.33
N LEU A 37 21.30 -0.13 -5.89
CA LEU A 37 21.54 -1.39 -5.18
C LEU A 37 23.02 -1.61 -4.82
N ASP A 38 23.97 -1.13 -5.64
CA ASP A 38 25.40 -1.19 -5.32
C ASP A 38 25.75 -0.30 -4.13
N TYR A 39 25.21 0.93 -4.08
CA TYR A 39 25.34 1.81 -2.92
C TYR A 39 24.78 1.18 -1.64
N LEU A 40 23.59 0.58 -1.73
CA LEU A 40 22.93 -0.06 -0.58
C LEU A 40 23.72 -1.28 -0.10
N LYS A 41 24.30 -2.06 -1.03
CA LYS A 41 25.19 -3.17 -0.71
C LYS A 41 26.46 -2.67 -0.01
N ASP A 42 27.09 -1.62 -0.52
CA ASP A 42 28.30 -1.03 0.08
C ASP A 42 28.02 -0.46 1.49
N LEU A 43 26.82 0.07 1.72
CA LEU A 43 26.35 0.48 3.04
C LEU A 43 26.23 -0.71 4.02
N GLY A 44 26.10 -1.94 3.51
CA GLY A 44 26.05 -3.17 4.31
C GLY A 44 24.65 -3.63 4.70
N ILE A 45 23.60 -3.13 4.04
CA ILE A 45 22.23 -3.58 4.28
C ILE A 45 22.05 -5.02 3.79
N THR A 46 21.14 -5.76 4.41
CA THR A 46 20.85 -7.15 4.01
C THR A 46 19.39 -7.35 3.60
N SER A 47 18.52 -6.39 3.92
CA SER A 47 17.11 -6.38 3.55
C SER A 47 16.66 -4.95 3.22
N LEU A 48 15.84 -4.82 2.19
CA LEU A 48 15.20 -3.59 1.79
C LEU A 48 13.69 -3.71 2.02
N TRP A 49 13.14 -2.81 2.81
CA TRP A 49 11.70 -2.66 3.01
C TRP A 49 11.19 -1.50 2.17
N LEU A 50 10.28 -1.79 1.24
CA LEU A 50 9.62 -0.77 0.44
C LEU A 50 8.30 -0.37 1.09
N CYS A 51 8.10 0.93 1.29
CA CYS A 51 6.76 1.51 1.42
C CYS A 51 5.89 1.12 0.21
N PRO A 52 4.55 1.25 0.26
CA PRO A 52 3.66 0.75 -0.78
C PRO A 52 4.04 1.20 -2.19
N ILE A 53 4.03 0.24 -3.12
CA ILE A 53 4.30 0.42 -4.56
C ILE A 53 3.13 -0.03 -5.44
N PHE A 54 2.05 -0.52 -4.81
CA PHE A 54 0.90 -1.07 -5.52
C PHE A 54 0.01 0.03 -6.07
N LYS A 55 -0.83 -0.33 -7.04
CA LYS A 55 -1.78 0.59 -7.65
C LYS A 55 -2.68 1.24 -6.61
N SER A 56 -2.75 2.56 -6.66
CA SER A 56 -3.41 3.40 -5.67
C SER A 56 -3.79 4.75 -6.30
N PRO A 57 -4.89 5.39 -5.87
CA PRO A 57 -5.19 6.79 -6.18
C PRO A 57 -4.17 7.79 -5.60
N MET A 58 -3.38 7.34 -4.61
CA MET A 58 -2.34 8.10 -3.90
C MET A 58 -2.88 9.15 -2.94
N ASP A 59 -4.11 9.01 -2.45
CA ASP A 59 -4.70 9.91 -1.47
C ASP A 59 -3.99 9.80 -0.10
N ASP A 60 -3.44 8.62 0.21
CA ASP A 60 -2.55 8.38 1.35
C ASP A 60 -1.19 7.85 0.88
N ASN A 61 -0.67 8.40 -0.23
CA ASN A 61 0.63 8.07 -0.81
C ASN A 61 0.89 6.54 -0.96
N GLY A 62 -0.13 5.78 -1.37
CA GLY A 62 -0.01 4.36 -1.69
C GLY A 62 -0.52 3.41 -0.62
N TYR A 63 -0.89 3.90 0.58
CA TYR A 63 -1.54 3.06 1.60
C TYR A 63 -3.02 2.80 1.28
N ASP A 64 -3.62 3.60 0.41
CA ASP A 64 -4.95 3.44 -0.19
C ASP A 64 -4.88 2.59 -1.47
N ILE A 65 -4.74 1.27 -1.33
CA ILE A 65 -4.52 0.34 -2.47
C ILE A 65 -5.83 0.04 -3.23
N SER A 66 -5.82 0.21 -4.55
CA SER A 66 -6.94 -0.12 -5.47
C SER A 66 -6.73 -1.40 -6.27
N ASP A 67 -5.48 -1.88 -6.41
CA ASP A 67 -5.16 -3.23 -6.92
C ASP A 67 -3.88 -3.78 -6.27
N TYR A 68 -4.02 -4.86 -5.50
CA TYR A 68 -2.92 -5.53 -4.80
C TYR A 68 -1.96 -6.30 -5.72
N LEU A 69 -2.32 -6.50 -6.99
CA LEU A 69 -1.58 -7.33 -7.94
C LEU A 69 -0.90 -6.52 -9.04
N ASP A 70 -1.05 -5.19 -9.03
CA ASP A 70 -0.49 -4.29 -10.02
C ASP A 70 0.36 -3.20 -9.36
N ILE A 71 1.34 -2.67 -10.11
CA ILE A 71 2.23 -1.60 -9.65
C ILE A 71 1.61 -0.25 -10.01
N ALA A 72 1.75 0.74 -9.12
CA ALA A 72 1.34 2.09 -9.47
C ALA A 72 2.19 2.62 -10.62
N SER A 73 1.55 3.22 -11.62
CA SER A 73 2.22 3.66 -12.84
C SER A 73 3.32 4.70 -12.59
N GLU A 74 3.25 5.47 -11.50
CA GLU A 74 4.31 6.42 -11.11
C GLU A 74 5.60 5.73 -10.61
N PHE A 75 5.53 4.45 -10.22
CA PHE A 75 6.72 3.70 -9.78
C PHE A 75 7.28 2.74 -10.84
N GLY A 76 6.52 2.47 -11.90
CA GLY A 76 6.92 1.60 -13.01
C GLY A 76 5.95 0.45 -13.23
N SER A 77 6.49 -0.74 -13.49
CA SER A 77 5.74 -1.92 -13.90
C SER A 77 6.04 -3.15 -13.01
N MET A 78 5.23 -4.19 -13.18
CA MET A 78 5.50 -5.50 -12.57
C MET A 78 6.83 -6.10 -13.05
N GLU A 79 7.26 -5.79 -14.27
CA GLU A 79 8.56 -6.18 -14.81
C GLU A 79 9.71 -5.50 -14.06
N ASP A 80 9.58 -4.22 -13.74
CA ASP A 80 10.58 -3.49 -12.94
C ASP A 80 10.67 -4.05 -11.52
N LEU A 81 9.54 -4.45 -10.91
CA LEU A 81 9.57 -5.14 -9.60
C LEU A 81 10.30 -6.50 -9.69
N LYS A 82 10.04 -7.29 -10.74
CA LYS A 82 10.74 -8.57 -10.95
C LYS A 82 12.24 -8.35 -11.13
N GLU A 83 12.64 -7.30 -11.86
CA GLU A 83 14.03 -6.91 -12.03
C GLU A 83 14.65 -6.51 -10.69
N LEU A 84 14.00 -5.65 -9.90
CA LEU A 84 14.45 -5.24 -8.57
C LEU A 84 14.67 -6.44 -7.65
N ILE A 85 13.73 -7.40 -7.62
CA ILE A 85 13.85 -8.62 -6.82
C ILE A 85 15.06 -9.44 -7.27
N LYS A 86 15.26 -9.61 -8.58
CA LYS A 86 16.40 -10.35 -9.14
C LYS A 86 17.72 -9.68 -8.78
N GLU A 87 17.86 -8.39 -9.10
CA GLU A 87 19.10 -7.63 -8.89
C GLU A 87 19.46 -7.47 -7.41
N SER A 88 18.46 -7.36 -6.54
CA SER A 88 18.66 -7.37 -5.07
C SER A 88 19.17 -8.73 -4.61
N LYS A 89 18.57 -9.81 -5.10
CA LYS A 89 18.99 -11.18 -4.75
C LYS A 89 20.42 -11.47 -5.19
N ASP A 90 20.82 -11.02 -6.38
CA ASP A 90 22.19 -11.17 -6.90
C ASP A 90 23.23 -10.45 -6.03
N ARG A 91 22.77 -9.46 -5.24
CA ARG A 91 23.58 -8.71 -4.26
C ARG A 91 23.44 -9.21 -2.83
N GLY A 92 22.62 -10.23 -2.59
CA GLY A 92 22.34 -10.76 -1.25
C GLY A 92 21.36 -9.91 -0.42
N ILE A 93 20.64 -8.99 -1.07
CA ILE A 93 19.63 -8.12 -0.44
C ILE A 93 18.25 -8.76 -0.60
N LYS A 94 17.53 -8.91 0.50
CA LYS A 94 16.14 -9.40 0.49
C LYS A 94 15.16 -8.25 0.29
N ILE A 95 14.04 -8.50 -0.37
CA ILE A 95 12.96 -7.52 -0.51
C ILE A 95 11.83 -7.86 0.49
N ILE A 96 11.35 -6.84 1.19
CA ILE A 96 10.15 -6.85 2.02
C ILE A 96 9.21 -5.80 1.45
N LEU A 97 7.97 -6.17 1.18
CA LEU A 97 6.94 -5.26 0.70
C LEU A 97 5.97 -4.95 1.84
N ASP A 98 5.51 -3.71 1.92
CA ASP A 98 4.39 -3.36 2.78
C ASP A 98 3.12 -4.13 2.40
N LEU A 99 2.35 -4.51 3.41
CA LEU A 99 1.12 -5.28 3.25
C LEU A 99 -0.02 -4.58 4.01
N VAL A 100 -0.80 -3.78 3.29
CA VAL A 100 -1.89 -2.97 3.85
C VAL A 100 -3.22 -3.73 3.72
N LEU A 101 -3.62 -4.43 4.78
CA LEU A 101 -4.83 -5.28 4.78
C LEU A 101 -5.92 -4.79 5.75
N ASN A 102 -5.68 -3.69 6.46
CA ASN A 102 -6.70 -3.11 7.34
C ASN A 102 -7.87 -2.50 6.53
N HIS A 103 -7.57 -1.99 5.34
CA HIS A 103 -8.47 -1.25 4.47
C HIS A 103 -7.99 -1.36 3.01
N THR A 104 -8.83 -0.94 2.07
CA THR A 104 -8.51 -0.73 0.64
C THR A 104 -8.91 0.69 0.27
N SER A 105 -8.36 1.25 -0.82
CA SER A 105 -8.98 2.43 -1.45
C SER A 105 -10.47 2.18 -1.71
N ASP A 106 -11.25 3.23 -1.65
CA ASP A 106 -12.65 3.22 -2.09
C ASP A 106 -12.77 2.95 -3.60
N GLU A 107 -11.74 3.22 -4.41
CA GLU A 107 -11.68 2.83 -5.82
C GLU A 107 -11.39 1.32 -6.03
N HIS A 108 -11.13 0.54 -4.96
CA HIS A 108 -10.90 -0.90 -5.09
C HIS A 108 -12.16 -1.62 -5.61
N PRO A 109 -12.05 -2.57 -6.56
CA PRO A 109 -13.20 -3.26 -7.15
C PRO A 109 -14.15 -3.90 -6.14
N TRP A 110 -13.61 -4.42 -5.03
CA TRP A 110 -14.41 -4.98 -3.93
C TRP A 110 -15.28 -3.91 -3.26
N PHE A 111 -14.73 -2.72 -2.97
CA PHE A 111 -15.49 -1.65 -2.34
C PHE A 111 -16.54 -1.08 -3.29
N GLN A 112 -16.18 -0.87 -4.55
CA GLN A 112 -17.12 -0.42 -5.58
C GLN A 112 -18.30 -1.39 -5.74
N GLU A 113 -18.07 -2.70 -5.73
CA GLU A 113 -19.14 -3.69 -5.78
C GLU A 113 -19.97 -3.72 -4.48
N ALA A 114 -19.33 -3.56 -3.31
CA ALA A 114 -20.03 -3.45 -2.02
C ALA A 114 -20.95 -2.21 -1.97
N LEU A 115 -20.50 -1.07 -2.48
CA LEU A 115 -21.30 0.15 -2.57
C LEU A 115 -22.48 -0.02 -3.54
N LYS A 116 -22.24 -0.65 -4.69
CA LYS A 116 -23.24 -0.85 -5.74
C LYS A 116 -24.31 -1.85 -5.35
N ASN A 117 -23.94 -2.97 -4.72
CA ASN A 117 -24.82 -4.10 -4.46
C ASN A 117 -24.71 -4.57 -2.99
N PRO A 118 -25.65 -4.17 -2.11
CA PRO A 118 -25.71 -4.62 -0.72
C PRO A 118 -25.82 -6.14 -0.55
N GLU A 119 -26.29 -6.87 -1.56
CA GLU A 119 -26.45 -8.33 -1.52
C GLU A 119 -25.20 -9.06 -2.07
N SER A 120 -24.16 -8.32 -2.47
CA SER A 120 -22.90 -8.88 -2.94
C SER A 120 -22.10 -9.47 -1.77
N PRO A 121 -21.35 -10.57 -1.97
CA PRO A 121 -20.43 -11.06 -0.95
C PRO A 121 -19.36 -10.04 -0.53
N TYR A 122 -19.07 -9.05 -1.39
CA TYR A 122 -18.13 -7.98 -1.05
C TYR A 122 -18.71 -6.95 -0.07
N HIS A 123 -20.04 -6.89 0.11
CA HIS A 123 -20.65 -6.01 1.13
C HIS A 123 -20.15 -6.37 2.52
N ASP A 124 -20.05 -7.67 2.82
CA ASP A 124 -19.55 -8.21 4.09
C ASP A 124 -18.03 -8.11 4.25
N TYR A 125 -17.28 -7.70 3.22
CA TYR A 125 -15.82 -7.47 3.34
C TYR A 125 -15.52 -6.16 4.06
N TYR A 126 -16.46 -5.22 4.09
CA TYR A 126 -16.34 -3.92 4.73
C TYR A 126 -17.36 -3.78 5.85
N ILE A 127 -17.17 -2.76 6.70
CA ILE A 127 -18.05 -2.55 7.84
C ILE A 127 -19.12 -1.54 7.46
N PHE A 128 -20.30 -2.04 7.11
CA PHE A 128 -21.50 -1.24 6.94
C PHE A 128 -22.39 -1.29 8.19
N LYS A 129 -23.06 -0.17 8.50
CA LYS A 129 -24.03 -0.06 9.60
C LYS A 129 -25.27 0.72 9.17
N LYS A 130 -26.44 0.12 9.37
CA LYS A 130 -27.73 0.79 9.16
C LYS A 130 -27.98 1.83 10.25
N GLY A 131 -28.54 2.98 9.87
CA GLY A 131 -28.87 4.02 10.83
C GLY A 131 -29.29 5.36 10.20
N ASN A 132 -30.01 6.15 11.00
CA ASN A 132 -30.36 7.54 10.70
C ASN A 132 -29.32 8.52 11.25
N ASP A 133 -28.58 8.11 12.28
CA ASP A 133 -27.49 8.84 12.90
C ASP A 133 -26.17 8.05 12.77
N LEU A 134 -25.05 8.70 13.07
CA LEU A 134 -23.74 8.04 13.12
C LEU A 134 -23.77 6.85 14.11
N PRO A 135 -23.27 5.66 13.72
CA PRO A 135 -23.32 4.46 14.57
C PRO A 135 -22.63 4.59 15.94
N ASN A 136 -21.59 5.43 16.04
CA ASN A 136 -20.92 5.81 17.28
C ASN A 136 -20.15 7.13 17.09
N ASN A 137 -19.42 7.58 18.11
CA ASN A 137 -18.65 8.83 18.11
C ASN A 137 -17.14 8.64 17.83
N TRP A 138 -16.74 7.54 17.20
CA TRP A 138 -15.34 7.30 16.85
C TRP A 138 -14.86 8.29 15.79
N ARG A 139 -13.56 8.59 15.83
CA ARG A 139 -12.93 9.61 14.97
C ARG A 139 -11.83 9.02 14.11
N SER A 140 -11.80 9.43 12.85
CA SER A 140 -10.72 9.09 11.92
C SER A 140 -9.41 9.77 12.33
N VAL A 141 -8.29 9.14 11.99
CA VAL A 141 -6.94 9.68 12.17
C VAL A 141 -6.74 10.97 11.39
N PHE A 142 -7.34 11.10 10.20
CA PHE A 142 -7.25 12.31 9.37
C PHE A 142 -8.33 13.35 9.70
N GLY A 143 -9.12 13.13 10.75
CA GLY A 143 -10.13 14.05 11.24
C GLY A 143 -11.55 13.64 10.84
N GLY A 144 -12.55 14.31 11.44
CA GLY A 144 -13.95 13.93 11.22
C GLY A 144 -14.38 12.62 11.92
N SER A 145 -15.46 12.05 11.39
CA SER A 145 -16.08 10.79 11.82
C SER A 145 -15.41 9.61 11.11
N VAL A 146 -15.38 8.43 11.72
CA VAL A 146 -15.01 7.18 11.01
C VAL A 146 -16.14 6.62 10.14
N TRP A 147 -17.31 7.26 10.16
CA TRP A 147 -18.50 6.81 9.46
C TRP A 147 -18.88 7.82 8.38
N GLU A 148 -19.00 7.33 7.16
CA GLU A 148 -19.48 8.10 6.01
C GLU A 148 -20.82 7.55 5.53
N LYS A 149 -21.75 8.45 5.17
CA LYS A 149 -23.10 8.08 4.74
C LYS A 149 -23.04 7.54 3.31
N VAL A 150 -23.60 6.35 3.09
CA VAL A 150 -23.78 5.82 1.74
C VAL A 150 -24.89 6.60 1.04
N GLU A 151 -24.62 7.14 -0.14
CA GLU A 151 -25.61 7.91 -0.90
C GLU A 151 -26.84 7.05 -1.23
N ASN A 152 -28.04 7.62 -1.06
CA ASN A 152 -29.33 6.98 -1.35
C ASN A 152 -29.62 5.68 -0.56
N ARG A 153 -28.89 5.40 0.53
CA ARG A 153 -29.07 4.23 1.40
C ARG A 153 -29.14 4.63 2.87
N ASP A 154 -29.88 3.87 3.67
CA ASP A 154 -29.98 4.08 5.13
C ASP A 154 -28.79 3.47 5.88
N GLU A 155 -27.58 3.64 5.35
CA GLU A 155 -26.35 2.99 5.82
C GLU A 155 -25.17 3.94 5.85
N TYR A 156 -24.21 3.60 6.71
CA TYR A 156 -22.89 4.20 6.79
C TYR A 156 -21.83 3.14 6.57
N TYR A 157 -20.72 3.50 5.96
CA TYR A 157 -19.53 2.66 5.90
C TYR A 157 -18.43 3.20 6.81
N PHE A 158 -17.61 2.29 7.35
CA PHE A 158 -16.51 2.61 8.25
C PHE A 158 -15.22 2.88 7.47
N SER A 159 -14.53 3.96 7.80
CA SER A 159 -13.14 4.19 7.44
C SER A 159 -12.40 4.86 8.59
N PHE A 160 -11.24 4.32 8.95
CA PHE A 160 -10.44 4.88 10.05
C PHE A 160 -9.44 5.94 9.57
N PHE A 161 -9.13 5.96 8.28
CA PHE A 161 -8.08 6.80 7.72
C PHE A 161 -8.70 7.85 6.79
N TRP A 162 -9.35 7.50 5.68
CA TRP A 162 -9.98 8.46 4.75
C TRP A 162 -11.47 8.64 4.96
#